data_AF-A0AAP5QJU1-F1
#
_entry.id   AF-A0AAP5QJU1-F1
#
_cell.length_a   1.000
_cell.length_b   1.000
_cell.length_c   1.000
_cell.angle_alpha   90.00
_cell.angle_beta   90.00
_cell.angle_gamma   90.00
#
_symmetry.space_group_name_H-M   'P 1'
#
loop_
_entity.id
_entity.type
_entity.pdbx_description
1 polymer ?
#
loop_
_entity_poly.entity_id
_entity_poly.type
_entity_poly.pdbx_seq_one_letter_code
_entity_poly.pdbx_strand_id
1 'polypeptide(L)'
;MANYNVLFDAQAAAEEVIPRVVERHRSKGILTWKLLHQMEEEVLAEVTARGRFSDRLLQMICAPAVLEYPNDDRPASFEGHDFVPIVFGALERAWRQVH
;
A
#
# COMPACT_ATOMS: atom_id res chain seq x y z
N MET A 1 -15.36 -1.30 22.34
CA MET A 1 -14.14 -2.01 21.90
C MET A 1 -14.51 -2.90 20.70
N ALA A 2 -14.40 -2.41 19.46
CA ALA A 2 -14.82 -3.19 18.28
C ALA A 2 -14.11 -2.86 16.95
N ASN A 3 -13.16 -1.91 16.91
CA ASN A 3 -12.56 -1.46 15.63
C ASN A 3 -11.17 -2.01 15.32
N TYR A 4 -10.47 -2.63 16.28
CA TYR A 4 -9.12 -3.15 16.00
C TYR A 4 -9.15 -4.36 15.05
N ASN A 5 -10.08 -5.30 15.24
CA ASN A 5 -10.15 -6.51 14.40
C ASN A 5 -10.41 -6.17 12.93
N VAL A 6 -11.30 -5.23 12.65
CA VAL A 6 -11.62 -4.84 11.27
C VAL A 6 -10.44 -4.13 10.61
N LEU A 7 -9.63 -3.38 11.37
CA LEU A 7 -8.41 -2.76 10.88
C LEU A 7 -7.34 -3.79 10.53
N PHE A 8 -7.13 -4.79 11.39
CA PHE A 8 -6.25 -5.93 11.10
C PHE A 8 -6.76 -6.76 9.92
N ASP A 9 -8.06 -6.98 9.79
CA ASP A 9 -8.66 -7.68 8.66
C ASP A 9 -8.45 -6.91 7.34
N ALA A 10 -8.58 -5.58 7.36
CA ALA A 10 -8.34 -4.74 6.18
C ALA A 10 -6.87 -4.73 5.79
N GLN A 11 -5.98 -4.65 6.78
CA GLN A 11 -4.54 -4.79 6.56
C GLN A 11 -4.21 -6.17 5.96
N ALA A 12 -4.74 -7.25 6.53
CA ALA A 12 -4.50 -8.60 6.02
C ALA A 12 -5.03 -8.77 4.59
N ALA A 13 -6.20 -8.21 4.29
CA ALA A 13 -6.76 -8.24 2.94
C ALA A 13 -5.90 -7.45 1.94
N ALA A 14 -5.34 -6.30 2.34
CA ALA A 14 -4.39 -5.56 1.52
C ALA A 14 -3.09 -6.35 1.32
N GLU A 15 -2.53 -6.93 2.39
CA GLU A 15 -1.32 -7.76 2.35
C GLU A 15 -1.48 -9.03 1.49
N GLU A 16 -2.69 -9.59 1.37
CA GLU A 16 -2.96 -10.69 0.43
C GLU A 16 -2.91 -10.27 -1.05
N VAL A 17 -3.27 -9.01 -1.34
CA VAL A 17 -3.32 -8.47 -2.71
C VAL A 17 -1.97 -7.92 -3.15
N ILE A 18 -1.24 -7.29 -2.22
CA ILE A 18 0.05 -6.63 -2.46
C ILE A 18 1.04 -7.48 -3.28
N PRO A 19 1.32 -8.77 -2.96
CA PRO A 19 2.28 -9.57 -3.72
C PRO A 19 1.90 -9.69 -5.20
N ARG A 20 0.61 -9.89 -5.50
CA ARG A 20 0.11 -10.02 -6.88
C ARG A 20 0.29 -8.72 -7.66
N VAL A 21 -0.01 -7.59 -7.01
CA VAL A 21 0.17 -6.25 -7.60
C VAL A 21 1.67 -5.99 -7.84
N VAL A 22 2.51 -6.27 -6.85
CA VAL A 22 3.97 -6.16 -6.95
C VAL A 22 4.52 -7.00 -8.10
N GLU A 23 4.16 -8.28 -8.20
CA GLU A 23 4.58 -9.18 -9.28
C GLU A 23 4.20 -8.62 -10.67
N ARG A 24 3.00 -8.06 -10.81
CA ARG A 24 2.53 -7.45 -12.07
C ARG A 24 3.41 -6.28 -12.52
N HIS A 25 3.83 -5.45 -11.57
CA HIS A 25 4.65 -4.28 -11.81
C HIS A 25 6.16 -4.55 -11.70
N ARG A 26 6.58 -5.74 -11.27
CA ARG A 26 8.00 -6.14 -11.15
C ARG A 26 8.77 -5.97 -12.45
N SER A 27 8.07 -6.15 -13.58
CA SER A 27 8.56 -5.89 -14.94
C SER A 27 9.10 -4.48 -15.16
N LYS A 28 8.70 -3.48 -14.36
CA LYS A 28 9.21 -2.10 -14.41
C LYS A 28 10.59 -1.92 -13.76
N GLY A 29 11.08 -2.91 -13.02
CA GLY A 29 12.45 -2.99 -12.50
C GLY A 29 12.73 -2.15 -11.25
N ILE A 30 12.29 -0.88 -11.20
CA ILE A 30 12.55 0.04 -10.09
C ILE A 30 11.23 0.43 -9.41
N LEU A 31 11.19 0.33 -8.07
CA LEU A 31 10.09 0.86 -7.27
C LEU A 31 10.22 2.39 -7.18
N THR A 32 9.46 3.12 -7.98
CA THR A 32 9.38 4.58 -7.93
C THR A 32 8.23 5.03 -7.05
N TRP A 33 8.25 6.27 -6.58
CA TRP A 33 7.13 6.85 -5.82
C TRP A 33 5.82 6.80 -6.61
N LYS A 34 5.86 7.17 -7.89
CA LYS A 34 4.72 7.08 -8.79
C LYS A 34 4.19 5.65 -8.91
N LEU A 35 5.10 4.66 -8.97
CA LEU A 35 4.71 3.27 -9.02
C LEU A 35 4.09 2.80 -7.70
N LEU A 36 4.65 3.23 -6.57
CA LEU A 36 4.15 2.92 -5.24
C LEU A 36 2.71 3.44 -5.05
N HIS A 37 2.45 4.70 -5.40
CA HIS A 37 1.10 5.27 -5.37
C HIS A 37 0.14 4.51 -6.30
N GLN A 38 0.59 4.18 -7.52
CA GLN A 38 -0.22 3.40 -8.44
C GLN A 38 -0.58 2.01 -7.89
N MET A 39 0.36 1.33 -7.23
CA MET A 39 0.11 0.04 -6.58
C MET A 39 -0.83 0.17 -5.39
N GLU A 40 -0.67 1.22 -4.58
CA GLU A 40 -1.57 1.49 -3.44
C GLU A 40 -3.01 1.68 -3.92
N GLU A 41 -3.24 2.50 -4.96
CA GLU A 41 -4.57 2.68 -5.55
C GLU A 41 -5.13 1.36 -6.10
N GLU A 42 -4.31 0.50 -6.71
CA GLU A 42 -4.72 -0.81 -7.22
C GLU A 42 -5.12 -1.77 -6.08
N VAL A 43 -4.32 -1.81 -5.00
CA VAL A 43 -4.63 -2.59 -3.79
C VAL A 43 -5.92 -2.09 -3.14
N LEU A 44 -6.07 -0.77 -2.99
CA LEU A 44 -7.28 -0.14 -2.48
C LEU A 44 -8.50 -0.50 -3.33
N ALA A 45 -8.40 -0.39 -4.65
CA ALA A 45 -9.49 -0.72 -5.55
C ALA A 45 -9.90 -2.20 -5.43
N GLU A 46 -8.94 -3.12 -5.33
CA GLU A 46 -9.23 -4.54 -5.13
C GLU A 46 -9.88 -4.83 -3.77
N VAL A 47 -9.38 -4.22 -2.69
CA VAL A 47 -9.93 -4.40 -1.34
C VAL A 47 -11.33 -3.78 -1.23
N THR A 48 -11.55 -2.61 -1.82
CA THR A 48 -12.86 -1.95 -1.93
C THR A 48 -13.82 -2.74 -2.80
N ALA A 49 -13.36 -3.33 -3.91
CA ALA A 49 -14.19 -4.17 -4.77
C ALA A 49 -14.72 -5.44 -4.06
N ARG A 50 -14.00 -5.93 -3.04
CA ARG A 50 -14.50 -7.02 -2.17
C ARG A 50 -15.63 -6.56 -1.23
N GLY A 51 -15.92 -5.26 -1.15
CA GLY A 51 -17.06 -4.69 -0.42
C GLY A 51 -17.02 -4.90 1.10
N ARG A 52 -15.85 -5.29 1.63
CA ARG A 52 -15.72 -5.82 3.00
C ARG A 52 -15.32 -4.74 4.03
N PHE A 53 -14.82 -3.59 3.58
CA PHE A 53 -14.30 -2.52 4.43
C PHE A 53 -14.81 -1.14 3.97
N SER A 54 -15.00 -0.21 4.90
CA SER A 54 -15.40 1.18 4.58
C SER A 54 -14.20 2.02 4.17
N ASP A 55 -14.40 3.02 3.29
CA ASP A 55 -13.35 3.96 2.85
C ASP A 55 -12.58 4.58 4.02
N ARG A 56 -13.28 4.98 5.09
CA ARG A 56 -12.67 5.55 6.28
C ARG A 56 -11.65 4.61 6.95
N LEU A 57 -11.91 3.32 6.92
CA LEU A 57 -11.05 2.31 7.52
C LEU A 57 -9.85 2.01 6.62
N LEU A 58 -10.06 2.01 5.29
CA LEU A 58 -8.99 1.92 4.32
C LEU A 58 -8.03 3.12 4.38
N GLN A 59 -8.57 4.33 4.55
CA GLN A 59 -7.80 5.55 4.76
C GLN A 59 -6.96 5.55 6.06
N MET A 60 -7.27 4.68 7.04
CA MET A 60 -6.44 4.54 8.25
C MET A 60 -5.20 3.65 8.03
N ILE A 61 -5.26 2.71 7.09
CA ILE A 61 -4.15 1.78 6.79
C ILE A 61 -3.31 2.24 5.58
N CYS A 62 -3.91 3.05 4.70
CA CYS A 62 -3.26 3.64 3.54
C CYS A 62 -2.62 4.98 3.87
N ALA A 63 -1.78 5.48 2.96
CA ALA A 63 -1.22 6.81 3.07
C ALA A 63 -2.36 7.83 3.16
N PRO A 64 -2.43 8.62 4.25
CA PRO A 64 -3.31 9.77 4.29
C PRO A 64 -2.98 10.63 3.07
N ALA A 65 -3.98 11.00 2.27
CA ALA A 65 -3.81 11.92 1.15
C ALA A 65 -3.20 13.29 1.56
N VAL A 66 -3.12 13.55 2.88
CA VAL A 66 -2.49 14.73 3.48
C VAL A 66 -0.97 14.60 3.64
N LEU A 67 -0.41 13.39 3.61
CA LEU A 67 1.02 13.18 3.59
C LEU A 67 1.49 13.45 2.16
N GLU A 68 2.18 14.57 1.98
CA GLU A 68 2.81 15.03 0.73
C GLU A 68 3.98 14.11 0.33
N TYR A 69 3.72 12.81 0.21
CA TYR A 69 4.67 11.91 -0.41
C TYR A 69 4.89 12.37 -1.86
N PRO A 70 6.15 12.35 -2.34
CA PRO A 70 6.42 12.67 -3.73
C PRO A 70 5.64 11.72 -4.63
N ASN A 71 5.16 12.20 -5.78
CA ASN A 71 4.54 11.36 -6.82
C ASN A 71 5.37 11.40 -8.10
N ASP A 72 6.68 11.17 -7.95
CA ASP A 72 7.66 11.27 -9.03
C ASP A 72 8.22 9.90 -9.43
N ASP A 73 8.93 9.86 -10.56
CA ASP A 73 9.71 8.69 -11.02
C ASP A 73 11.01 8.46 -10.22
N ARG A 74 11.20 9.17 -9.10
CA ARG A 74 12.32 8.94 -8.18
C ARG A 74 12.13 7.61 -7.44
N PRO A 75 13.20 6.87 -7.13
CA PRO A 75 13.11 5.65 -6.31
C PRO A 75 12.40 5.94 -5.00
N ALA A 76 11.40 5.12 -4.67
CA ALA A 76 10.71 5.21 -3.39
C ALA A 76 11.69 4.80 -2.29
N SER A 77 11.90 5.69 -1.32
CA SER A 77 12.68 5.39 -0.12
C SER A 77 11.99 5.99 1.08
N PHE A 78 11.73 5.16 2.07
CA PHE A 78 11.16 5.58 3.36
C PHE A 78 12.24 5.96 4.38
N GLU A 79 13.50 5.95 3.97
CA GLU A 79 14.64 6.26 4.83
C GLU A 79 14.57 7.72 5.29
N GLY A 80 14.36 7.94 6.58
CA GLY A 80 14.22 9.27 7.19
C GLY A 80 12.79 9.80 7.32
N HIS A 81 11.76 9.01 6.96
CA HIS A 81 10.36 9.36 7.24
C HIS A 81 9.92 8.87 8.63
N ASP A 82 9.48 9.79 9.50
CA ASP A 82 8.99 9.49 10.86
C ASP A 82 7.69 8.67 10.90
N PHE A 83 6.95 8.63 9.78
CA PHE A 83 5.73 7.86 9.64
C PHE A 83 5.73 7.18 8.28
N VAL A 84 5.46 5.88 8.25
CA VAL A 84 5.30 5.10 7.01
C VAL A 84 3.94 4.41 7.07
N PRO A 85 3.05 4.64 6.10
CA PRO A 85 1.77 3.96 6.00
C PRO A 85 1.96 2.43 5.94
N ILE A 86 1.02 1.69 6.53
CA ILE A 86 1.10 0.23 6.62
C ILE A 86 1.18 -0.39 5.21
N VAL A 87 0.33 0.08 4.29
CA VAL A 87 0.31 -0.40 2.90
C VAL A 87 1.63 -0.11 2.18
N PHE A 88 2.23 1.06 2.38
CA PHE A 88 3.52 1.42 1.77
C PHE A 88 4.66 0.54 2.29
N GLY A 89 4.74 0.34 3.61
CA GLY A 89 5.74 -0.57 4.19
C GLY A 89 5.55 -2.02 3.74
N ALA A 90 4.30 -2.47 3.60
CA ALA A 90 3.98 -3.80 3.09
C ALA A 90 4.35 -3.95 1.60
N LEU A 91 4.05 -2.94 0.76
CA LEU A 91 4.44 -2.89 -0.66
C LEU A 91 5.96 -2.93 -0.82
N GLU A 92 6.71 -2.12 -0.06
CA GLU A 92 8.16 -2.11 -0.11
C GLU A 92 8.75 -3.46 0.28
N ARG A 93 8.27 -4.04 1.38
CA ARG A 93 8.68 -5.38 1.83
C ARG A 93 8.39 -6.44 0.77
N ALA A 94 7.19 -6.45 0.22
CA ALA A 94 6.80 -7.40 -0.81
C ALA A 94 7.66 -7.22 -2.07
N TRP A 95 7.93 -5.98 -2.49
CA TRP A 95 8.82 -5.68 -3.60
C TRP A 95 10.24 -6.20 -3.38
N ARG A 96 10.76 -6.11 -2.16
CA ARG A 96 12.08 -6.67 -1.80
C ARG A 96 12.07 -8.21 -1.71
N GLN A 97 10.93 -8.81 -1.38
CA GLN A 97 10.76 -10.27 -1.27
C GLN A 97 10.59 -10.96 -2.62
N VAL A 98 9.98 -10.30 -3.61
CA VAL A 98 9.89 -10.80 -4.98
C VAL A 98 11.24 -10.59 -5.69
N HIS A 99 12.12 -11.59 -5.57
CA HIS A 99 13.45 -11.61 -6.20
C HIS A 99 13.36 -11.78 -7.72
#